data_AF-A0A556MNQ4-F1
#
_entry.id   AF-A0A556MNQ4-F1
#
_cell.length_a   1.000
_cell.length_b   1.000
_cell.length_c   1.000
_cell.angle_alpha   90.00
_cell.angle_beta   90.00
_cell.angle_gamma   90.00
#
_symmetry.space_group_name_H-M   'P 1'
#
loop_
_entity.id
_entity.type
_entity.pdbx_description
1 polymer ?
#
loop_
_entity_poly.entity_id
_entity_poly.type
_entity_poly.pdbx_seq_one_letter_code
_entity_poly.pdbx_strand_id
1 'polypeptide(L)'
;MQKKTPKKVIIQLIKDDLRHQHTVLGLNLLGFDHDNGMLDISRSVFSLMELNLNDRRLDHLTDEYNDRAHHVTEFAFNDKESFERLATGIYDWLALERKKYWKQLSKS
;
A
#
# COMPACT_ATOMS: atom_id res chain seq x y z
N MET A 1 -10.29 14.60 -19.49
CA MET A 1 -10.18 14.42 -18.03
C MET A 1 -10.21 12.93 -17.72
N GLN A 2 -9.12 12.34 -17.24
CA GLN A 2 -9.20 10.99 -16.66
C GLN A 2 -10.11 11.05 -15.43
N LYS A 3 -11.08 10.13 -15.34
CA LYS A 3 -11.93 10.02 -14.14
C LYS A 3 -11.05 9.59 -12.98
N LYS A 4 -11.11 10.31 -11.85
CA LYS A 4 -10.40 9.90 -10.63
C LYS A 4 -10.88 8.52 -10.19
N THR A 5 -9.94 7.62 -9.89
CA THR A 5 -10.23 6.29 -9.37
C THR A 5 -10.99 6.40 -8.05
N PRO A 6 -12.11 5.68 -7.87
CA PRO A 6 -12.86 5.73 -6.62
C PRO A 6 -12.03 5.27 -5.41
N LYS A 7 -12.18 5.92 -4.25
CA LYS A 7 -11.52 5.54 -2.97
C LYS A 7 -11.67 4.04 -2.68
N LYS A 8 -12.87 3.50 -2.87
CA LYS A 8 -13.18 2.07 -2.64
C LYS A 8 -12.31 1.13 -3.50
N VAL A 9 -11.98 1.52 -4.72
CA VAL A 9 -11.13 0.72 -5.63
C VAL A 9 -9.69 0.70 -5.13
N ILE A 10 -9.18 1.85 -4.68
CA ILE A 10 -7.81 1.96 -4.15
C ILE A 10 -7.67 1.15 -2.85
N ILE A 11 -8.63 1.27 -1.92
CA ILE A 11 -8.65 0.47 -0.69
C ILE A 11 -8.70 -1.03 -1.02
N GLN A 12 -9.51 -1.43 -2.01
CA GLN A 12 -9.59 -2.82 -2.43
C GLN A 12 -8.23 -3.33 -2.94
N LEU A 13 -7.50 -2.54 -3.74
CA LEU A 13 -6.17 -2.89 -4.22
C LEU A 13 -5.16 -3.04 -3.06
N ILE A 14 -5.17 -2.10 -2.12
CA ILE A 14 -4.31 -2.20 -0.91
C ILE A 14 -4.66 -3.47 -0.13
N LYS A 15 -5.94 -3.79 0.04
CA LYS A 15 -6.35 -4.99 0.76
C LYS A 15 -5.94 -6.28 0.04
N ASP A 16 -6.03 -6.31 -1.28
CA ASP A 16 -5.61 -7.47 -2.08
C ASP A 16 -4.09 -7.66 -1.99
N ASP A 17 -3.33 -6.57 -1.97
CA ASP A 17 -1.89 -6.59 -1.69
C ASP A 17 -1.58 -7.12 -0.28
N LEU A 18 -2.26 -6.62 0.76
CA LEU A 18 -2.11 -7.13 2.12
C LEU A 18 -2.36 -8.65 2.21
N ARG A 19 -3.40 -9.16 1.53
CA ARG A 19 -3.71 -10.60 1.51
C ARG A 19 -2.62 -11.41 0.82
N HIS A 20 -2.10 -10.87 -0.27
CA HIS A 20 -1.01 -11.48 -0.98
C HIS A 20 0.24 -11.56 -0.10
N GLN A 21 0.63 -10.44 0.52
CA GLN A 21 1.76 -10.39 1.45
C GLN A 21 1.58 -11.34 2.64
N HIS A 22 0.40 -11.37 3.25
CA HIS A 22 0.08 -12.32 4.33
C HIS A 22 0.30 -13.76 3.91
N THR A 23 -0.16 -14.12 2.71
CA THR A 23 -0.01 -15.46 2.16
C THR A 23 1.45 -15.80 1.90
N VAL A 24 2.18 -14.93 1.21
CA VAL A 24 3.61 -15.11 0.91
C VAL A 24 4.42 -15.27 2.19
N LEU A 25 4.22 -14.38 3.17
CA LEU A 25 4.94 -14.44 4.45
C LEU A 25 4.58 -15.70 5.24
N GLY A 26 3.31 -16.13 5.23
CA GLY A 26 2.88 -17.39 5.82
C GLY A 26 3.54 -18.61 5.17
N LEU A 27 3.68 -18.61 3.84
CA LEU A 27 4.37 -19.68 3.11
C LEU A 27 5.87 -19.71 3.39
N ASN A 28 6.51 -18.53 3.47
CA ASN A 28 7.92 -18.41 3.83
C ASN A 28 8.19 -18.96 5.23
N LEU A 29 7.30 -18.72 6.20
CA LEU A 29 7.38 -19.31 7.55
C LEU A 29 7.28 -20.84 7.55
N LEU A 30 6.61 -21.43 6.57
CA LEU A 30 6.51 -22.87 6.38
C LEU A 30 7.71 -23.46 5.62
N GLY A 31 8.72 -22.65 5.31
CA GLY A 31 9.94 -23.08 4.62
C GLY A 31 9.82 -23.13 3.10
N PHE A 32 8.74 -22.59 2.53
CA PHE A 32 8.65 -22.41 1.09
C PHE A 32 9.26 -21.06 0.71
N ASP A 33 10.44 -21.09 0.10
CA ASP A 33 11.12 -19.89 -0.39
C ASP A 33 10.37 -19.25 -1.56
N HIS A 34 9.62 -18.19 -1.28
CA HIS A 34 8.92 -17.36 -2.27
C HIS A 34 9.46 -15.92 -2.28
N ASP A 35 10.76 -15.73 -2.06
CA ASP A 35 11.38 -14.39 -1.96
C ASP A 35 11.11 -13.46 -3.16
N ASN A 36 10.78 -14.01 -4.34
CA ASN A 36 10.41 -13.25 -5.54
C ASN A 36 8.89 -13.05 -5.75
N GLY A 37 8.07 -13.39 -4.75
CA GLY A 37 6.61 -13.42 -4.86
C GLY A 37 5.91 -12.09 -4.65
N MET A 38 6.56 -11.05 -4.12
CA MET A 38 5.90 -9.76 -3.80
C MET A 38 5.39 -9.08 -5.07
N LEU A 39 4.09 -8.79 -5.13
CA LEU A 39 3.50 -8.02 -6.21
C LEU A 39 3.73 -6.53 -5.92
N ASP A 40 4.24 -5.78 -6.90
CA ASP A 40 4.44 -4.32 -6.83
C ASP A 40 3.10 -3.54 -6.89
N ILE A 41 2.06 -3.99 -6.18
CA ILE A 41 0.73 -3.36 -6.17
C ILE A 41 0.81 -1.96 -5.57
N SER A 42 1.72 -1.74 -4.60
CA SER A 42 2.01 -0.42 -4.03
C SER A 42 2.32 0.63 -5.10
N ARG A 43 3.10 0.29 -6.14
CA ARG A 43 3.40 1.18 -7.28
C ARG A 43 2.15 1.59 -8.05
N SER A 44 1.24 0.64 -8.26
CA SER A 44 -0.06 0.91 -8.90
C SER A 44 -0.91 1.83 -8.04
N VAL A 45 -0.95 1.61 -6.72
CA VAL A 45 -1.66 2.45 -5.76
C VAL A 45 -1.10 3.89 -5.79
N PHE A 46 0.22 4.06 -5.73
CA PHE A 46 0.87 5.38 -5.78
C PHE A 46 0.54 6.12 -7.07
N SER A 47 0.61 5.44 -8.22
CA SER A 47 0.24 6.04 -9.51
C SER A 47 -1.23 6.47 -9.54
N LEU A 48 -2.16 5.65 -9.04
CA LEU A 48 -3.59 5.97 -8.99
C LEU A 48 -3.89 7.13 -8.04
N MET A 49 -3.02 7.36 -7.05
CA MET A 49 -3.11 8.48 -6.12
C MET A 49 -2.34 9.73 -6.59
N GLU A 50 -1.77 9.71 -7.79
CA GLU A 50 -0.98 10.82 -8.36
C GLU A 50 0.24 11.18 -7.49
N LEU A 51 0.89 10.16 -6.90
CA LEU A 51 2.16 10.27 -6.20
C LEU A 51 3.28 9.95 -7.20
N ASN A 52 4.12 10.95 -7.51
CA ASN A 52 5.18 10.81 -8.53
C ASN A 52 6.42 10.14 -7.92
N LEU A 53 6.58 8.84 -8.14
CA LEU A 53 7.70 8.06 -7.61
C LEU A 53 9.07 8.41 -8.21
N ASN A 54 9.12 9.27 -9.24
CA ASN A 54 10.39 9.81 -9.74
C ASN A 54 10.85 11.05 -8.96
N ASP A 55 10.01 11.60 -8.07
CA ASP A 55 10.36 12.73 -7.23
C ASP A 55 10.97 12.22 -5.90
N ARG A 56 12.20 12.65 -5.62
CA ARG A 56 12.96 12.28 -4.42
C ARG A 56 12.23 12.59 -3.11
N ARG A 57 11.30 13.55 -3.12
CA ARG A 57 10.46 13.87 -1.95
C ARG A 57 9.57 12.70 -1.50
N LEU A 58 9.40 11.69 -2.36
CA LEU A 58 8.54 10.52 -2.15
C LEU A 58 9.33 9.21 -2.08
N ASP A 59 10.67 9.25 -2.02
CA ASP A 59 11.52 8.05 -1.97
C ASP A 59 11.17 7.14 -0.77
N HIS A 60 10.73 7.73 0.35
CA HIS A 60 10.34 7.01 1.57
C HIS A 60 9.02 6.24 1.46
N LEU A 61 8.18 6.53 0.46
CA LEU A 61 6.82 5.97 0.41
C LEU A 61 6.79 4.45 0.30
N THR A 62 7.71 3.88 -0.48
CA THR A 62 7.74 2.42 -0.69
C THR A 62 8.08 1.70 0.61
N ASP A 63 9.10 2.17 1.32
CA ASP A 63 9.54 1.58 2.57
C ASP A 63 8.47 1.74 3.66
N GLU A 64 7.91 2.94 3.83
CA GLU A 64 6.84 3.16 4.82
C GLU A 64 5.57 2.38 4.51
N TYR A 65 5.23 2.19 3.23
CA TYR A 65 4.11 1.35 2.84
C TYR A 65 4.36 -0.10 3.23
N ASN A 66 5.55 -0.63 2.92
CA ASN A 66 5.93 -2.01 3.23
C ASN A 66 5.95 -2.25 4.75
N ASP A 67 6.50 -1.32 5.53
CA ASP A 67 6.50 -1.40 6.99
C ASP A 67 5.08 -1.47 7.55
N ARG A 68 4.17 -0.65 7.03
CA ARG A 68 2.76 -0.66 7.44
C ARG A 68 2.06 -1.95 7.03
N ALA A 69 2.33 -2.43 5.83
CA ALA A 69 1.74 -3.63 5.28
C ALA A 69 2.22 -4.89 6.02
N HIS A 70 3.45 -4.86 6.58
CA HIS A 70 4.02 -5.96 7.35
C HIS A 70 3.20 -6.35 8.60
N HIS A 71 2.43 -5.41 9.17
CA HIS A 71 1.50 -5.70 10.27
C HIS A 71 0.43 -6.74 9.92
N VAL A 72 0.21 -7.02 8.63
CA VAL A 72 -0.72 -8.06 8.21
C VAL A 72 -0.35 -9.44 8.77
N THR A 73 0.94 -9.68 9.06
CA THR A 73 1.45 -10.94 9.65
C THR A 73 0.82 -11.28 11.00
N GLU A 74 0.31 -10.29 11.72
CA GLU A 74 -0.34 -10.46 13.02
C GLU A 74 -1.80 -10.94 12.89
N PHE A 75 -2.37 -10.92 11.68
CA PHE A 75 -3.79 -11.19 11.46
C PHE A 75 -4.06 -12.67 11.17
N ALA A 76 -5.19 -13.16 11.67
CA ALA A 76 -5.73 -14.43 11.20
C ALA A 76 -6.19 -14.29 9.73
N PHE A 77 -5.98 -15.33 8.92
CA PHE A 77 -6.30 -15.31 7.48
C PHE A 77 -7.78 -14.94 7.18
N ASN A 78 -8.71 -15.27 8.08
CA ASN A 78 -10.14 -15.02 7.94
C ASN A 78 -10.62 -13.69 8.58
N ASP A 79 -9.71 -12.90 9.16
CA ASP A 79 -10.03 -11.64 9.83
C ASP A 79 -10.29 -10.50 8.84
N LYS A 80 -11.44 -10.53 8.18
CA LYS A 80 -11.80 -9.53 7.17
C LYS A 80 -11.80 -8.09 7.71
N GLU A 81 -12.08 -7.90 8.99
CA GLU A 81 -12.19 -6.58 9.59
C GLU A 81 -10.81 -5.94 9.77
N SER A 82 -9.83 -6.69 10.30
CA SER A 82 -8.47 -6.17 10.47
C SER A 82 -7.82 -5.81 9.14
N PHE A 83 -8.01 -6.62 8.09
CA PHE A 83 -7.53 -6.31 6.74
C PHE A 83 -8.16 -5.03 6.18
N GLU A 84 -9.47 -4.85 6.32
CA GLU A 84 -10.17 -3.63 5.85
C GLU A 84 -9.71 -2.39 6.63
N ARG A 85 -9.52 -2.53 7.95
CA ARG A 85 -9.05 -1.46 8.83
C ARG A 85 -7.62 -1.04 8.45
N LEU A 86 -6.71 -2.00 8.26
CA LEU A 86 -5.34 -1.72 7.85
C LEU A 86 -5.29 -1.08 6.45
N ALA A 87 -6.03 -1.62 5.47
CA ALA A 87 -6.09 -1.06 4.13
C ALA A 87 -6.61 0.38 4.12
N THR A 88 -7.65 0.67 4.92
CA THR A 88 -8.19 2.02 5.09
C THR A 88 -7.17 2.95 5.74
N GLY A 89 -6.45 2.49 6.78
CA GLY A 89 -5.40 3.26 7.45
C GLY A 89 -4.25 3.63 6.51
N ILE A 90 -3.78 2.67 5.69
CA ILE A 90 -2.75 2.91 4.66
C ILE A 90 -3.26 3.93 3.63
N TYR A 91 -4.50 3.78 3.15
CA TYR A 91 -5.09 4.75 2.22
C TYR A 91 -5.14 6.17 2.81
N ASP A 92 -5.60 6.31 4.06
CA ASP A 92 -5.74 7.61 4.69
C ASP A 92 -4.36 8.26 4.93
N TRP A 93 -3.33 7.47 5.28
CA TRP A 93 -1.94 7.93 5.32
C TRP A 93 -1.45 8.41 3.94
N LEU A 94 -1.64 7.62 2.87
CA LEU A 94 -1.26 8.04 1.51
C LEU A 94 -1.99 9.31 1.06
N ALA A 95 -3.25 9.48 1.46
CA ALA A 95 -4.00 10.70 1.18
C ALA A 95 -3.40 11.93 1.89
N LEU A 96 -2.84 11.76 3.09
CA LEU A 96 -2.11 12.81 3.81
C LEU A 96 -0.76 13.10 3.13
N GLU A 97 0.00 12.07 2.77
CA GLU A 97 1.27 12.23 2.03
C GLU A 97 1.05 12.98 0.71
N ARG A 98 0.02 12.62 -0.05
CA ARG A 98 -0.38 13.37 -1.24
C ARG A 98 -0.64 14.84 -0.93
N LYS A 99 -1.41 15.15 0.11
CA LYS A 99 -1.67 16.56 0.48
C LYS A 99 -0.38 17.31 0.83
N LYS A 100 0.54 16.68 1.56
CA LYS A 100 1.85 17.26 1.91
C LYS A 100 2.67 17.53 0.65
N TYR A 101 2.77 16.54 -0.24
CA TYR A 101 3.50 16.64 -1.50
C TYR A 101 3.00 17.81 -2.36
N TRP A 102 1.70 17.92 -2.57
CA TRP A 102 1.10 19.01 -3.34
C TRP A 102 1.37 20.39 -2.71
N LYS A 103 1.35 20.48 -1.37
CA LYS A 103 1.69 21.72 -0.65
C LYS A 103 3.16 22.11 -0.80
N GLN A 104 4.07 21.14 -0.90
CA GLN A 104 5.49 21.40 -1.15
C GLN A 104 5.73 21.83 -2.60
N LEU A 105 5.04 21.21 -3.57
CA LEU A 105 5.09 21.61 -4.98
C LEU A 105 4.61 23.04 -5.18
N SER A 106 3.52 23.45 -4.53
CA SER A 106 2.98 24.82 -4.68
C SER A 106 3.84 25.92 -4.05
N LYS A 107 4.88 25.56 -3.29
CA LYS A 107 5.82 26.49 -2.66
C LYS A 107 7.14 26.62 -3.43
N SER A 108 7.39 25.71 -4.38
CA SER A 108 8.53 25.76 -5.30
C SER A 108 8.15 26.60 -6.51
#